data_AF-A0A357Y5D8-F1
#
_entry.id   AF-A0A357Y5D8-F1
#
_cell.length_a   1.000
_cell.length_b   1.000
_cell.length_c   1.000
_cell.angle_alpha   90.00
_cell.angle_beta   90.00
_cell.angle_gamma   90.00
#
_symmetry.space_group_name_H-M   'P 1'
#
loop_
_entity.id
_entity.type
_entity.pdbx_description
1 polymer ?
#
loop_
_entity_poly.entity_id
_entity_poly.type
_entity_poly.pdbx_seq_one_letter_code
_entity_poly.pdbx_strand_id
1 'polypeptide(L)'
;MPEDNATANSEATVLQPHGQEQQVKMEILDMIHGGKDPFAIIYHVAKWLEQVSDEPGYAQYVEDQIKAVYGLALQHVRPMQEELAEVEARLERIKKAYASDDFTEEEHLRIGFAIEHHEKDIARLKRLIHEAEVNHTSQSIEV
;
A
#
# COMPACT_ATOMS: atom_id res chain seq x y z
N MET A 1 -11.65 68.48 2.38
CA MET A 1 -12.17 67.87 1.15
C MET A 1 -11.16 66.83 0.69
N PRO A 2 -11.61 65.65 0.22
CA PRO A 2 -11.50 64.33 0.88
C PRO A 2 -10.40 63.47 0.22
N GLU A 3 -10.09 62.22 0.60
CA GLU A 3 -10.83 60.94 0.46
C GLU A 3 -10.11 59.91 1.36
N ASP A 4 -10.70 59.24 2.35
CA ASP A 4 -11.61 58.08 2.29
C ASP A 4 -11.33 57.07 1.16
N ASN A 5 -10.60 56.00 1.48
CA ASN A 5 -11.06 54.69 1.02
C ASN A 5 -10.66 53.57 1.98
N ALA A 6 -11.69 52.92 2.49
CA ALA A 6 -11.67 51.71 3.27
C ALA A 6 -10.87 50.60 2.57
N THR A 7 -10.17 49.81 3.37
CA THR A 7 -10.20 48.35 3.17
C THR A 7 -10.06 47.69 4.52
N ALA A 8 -11.19 47.69 5.23
CA ALA A 8 -11.51 46.66 6.18
C ALA A 8 -11.39 45.30 5.46
N ASN A 9 -10.28 44.57 5.67
CA ASN A 9 -10.27 43.12 5.51
C ASN A 9 -9.04 42.48 6.18
N SER A 10 -8.91 42.62 7.50
CA SER A 10 -8.01 41.73 8.26
C SER A 10 -8.77 40.83 9.24
N GLU A 11 -10.11 40.82 9.18
CA GLU A 11 -11.00 39.96 9.97
C GLU A 11 -11.52 38.78 9.15
N ALA A 12 -10.63 38.16 8.38
CA ALA A 12 -10.88 36.87 7.78
C ALA A 12 -9.68 35.95 7.99
N THR A 13 -9.12 35.91 9.19
CA THR A 13 -8.31 34.76 9.63
C THR A 13 -9.28 33.63 9.98
N VAL A 14 -9.87 33.11 8.91
CA VAL A 14 -10.30 31.74 8.68
C VAL A 14 -10.36 30.90 9.97
N LEU A 15 -11.53 30.87 10.60
CA LEU A 15 -11.95 29.74 11.44
C LEU A 15 -12.14 28.52 10.51
N GLN A 16 -11.05 27.93 10.03
CA GLN A 16 -11.11 26.66 9.31
C GLN A 16 -11.05 25.53 10.33
N PRO A 17 -11.90 24.50 10.22
CA PRO A 17 -11.86 23.34 11.09
C PRO A 17 -10.62 22.52 10.74
N HIS A 18 -9.46 22.88 11.28
CA HIS A 18 -8.17 22.22 11.00
C HIS A 18 -8.06 20.79 11.57
N GLY A 19 -9.15 20.14 11.95
CA GLY A 19 -9.09 18.87 12.69
C GLY A 19 -8.47 17.75 11.87
N GLN A 20 -9.01 17.46 10.69
CA GLN A 20 -8.66 16.25 9.93
C GLN A 20 -7.34 16.40 9.15
N GLU A 21 -7.11 17.55 8.51
CA GLU A 21 -5.87 17.81 7.79
C GLU A 21 -4.67 17.98 8.74
N GLN A 22 -4.88 18.55 9.94
CA GLN A 22 -3.81 18.61 10.94
C GLN A 22 -3.52 17.23 11.51
N GLN A 23 -4.55 16.41 11.74
CA GLN A 23 -4.40 15.06 12.24
C GLN A 23 -3.54 14.21 11.29
N VAL A 24 -3.86 14.18 9.99
CA VAL A 24 -3.07 13.38 9.04
C VAL A 24 -1.62 13.88 8.92
N LYS A 25 -1.38 15.20 9.04
CA LYS A 25 -0.01 15.75 9.06
C LYS A 25 0.79 15.25 10.26
N MET A 26 0.17 15.23 11.44
CA MET A 26 0.82 14.72 12.65
C MET A 26 1.09 13.21 12.54
N GLU A 27 0.13 12.44 12.01
CA GLU A 27 0.31 11.01 11.76
C GLU A 27 1.48 10.73 10.81
N ILE A 28 1.59 11.48 9.71
CA ILE A 28 2.72 11.35 8.77
C ILE A 28 4.05 11.66 9.47
N LEU A 29 4.12 12.75 10.25
CA LEU A 29 5.33 13.11 10.99
C LEU A 29 5.72 12.01 11.99
N ASP A 30 4.76 11.45 12.70
CA ASP A 30 4.99 10.37 13.66
C ASP A 30 5.45 9.08 12.96
N MET A 31 4.89 8.77 11.79
CA MET A 31 5.35 7.64 10.97
C MET A 31 6.80 7.83 10.50
N ILE A 32 7.15 9.04 10.05
CA ILE A 32 8.52 9.37 9.64
C ILE A 32 9.48 9.28 10.83
N HIS A 33 9.14 9.90 11.97
CA HIS A 33 9.94 9.82 13.19
C HIS A 33 10.09 8.38 13.70
N GLY A 34 9.05 7.56 13.52
CA GLY A 34 9.06 6.14 13.87
C GLY A 34 9.80 5.25 12.87
N GLY A 35 10.38 5.80 11.80
CA GLY A 35 11.10 5.03 10.78
C GLY A 35 10.19 4.07 10.01
N LYS A 36 8.92 4.43 9.80
CA LYS A 36 8.00 3.62 8.99
C LYS A 36 8.47 3.56 7.55
N ASP A 37 8.19 2.43 6.91
CA ASP A 37 8.46 2.23 5.49
C ASP A 37 7.76 3.32 4.64
N PRO A 38 8.45 3.92 3.64
CA PRO A 38 7.87 4.96 2.80
C PRO A 38 6.58 4.55 2.07
N PHE A 39 6.44 3.29 1.66
CA PHE A 39 5.23 2.81 0.98
C PHE A 39 4.06 2.72 1.94
N ALA A 40 4.29 2.36 3.20
CA ALA A 40 3.28 2.42 4.25
C ALA A 40 2.80 3.85 4.51
N ILE A 41 3.68 4.86 4.44
CA ILE A 41 3.31 6.27 4.56
C ILE A 41 2.44 6.71 3.37
N ILE A 42 2.84 6.36 2.14
CA ILE A 42 2.08 6.68 0.93
C ILE A 42 0.67 6.06 1.00
N TYR A 43 0.58 4.80 1.41
CA TYR A 43 -0.70 4.11 1.55
C TYR A 43 -1.59 4.70 2.65
N HIS A 44 -1.00 5.15 3.77
CA HIS A 44 -1.73 5.88 4.82
C HIS A 44 -2.37 7.16 4.27
N VAL A 45 -1.60 7.94 3.50
CA VAL A 45 -2.11 9.14 2.83
C VAL A 45 -3.21 8.79 1.83
N ALA A 46 -3.06 7.71 1.06
CA ALA A 46 -4.07 7.28 0.11
C ALA A 46 -5.38 6.88 0.79
N LYS A 47 -5.32 6.20 1.95
CA LYS A 47 -6.51 5.90 2.76
C LYS A 47 -7.21 7.15 3.29
N TRP A 48 -6.44 8.12 3.76
CA TRP A 48 -7.01 9.40 4.18
C TRP A 48 -7.68 10.11 3.00
N LEU A 49 -7.02 10.14 1.83
CA LEU A 49 -7.58 10.72 0.61
C LEU A 49 -8.89 10.04 0.19
N GLU A 50 -8.93 8.71 0.13
CA GLU A 50 -10.14 7.92 -0.16
C GLU A 50 -11.31 8.32 0.74
N GLN A 51 -11.06 8.51 2.03
CA GLN A 51 -12.09 8.90 2.99
C GLN A 51 -12.59 10.32 2.81
N VAL A 52 -11.70 11.28 2.52
CA VAL A 52 -12.09 12.69 2.37
C VAL A 52 -12.64 13.02 0.98
N SER A 53 -12.28 12.24 -0.05
CA SER A 53 -12.79 12.40 -1.41
C SER A 53 -14.04 11.59 -1.71
N ASP A 54 -14.44 10.68 -0.80
CA ASP A 54 -15.52 9.70 -1.02
C ASP A 54 -15.32 8.91 -2.33
N GLU A 55 -14.09 8.45 -2.54
CA GLU A 55 -13.67 7.67 -3.72
C GLU A 55 -13.26 6.24 -3.31
N PRO A 56 -14.22 5.33 -3.07
CA PRO A 56 -13.92 3.98 -2.62
C PRO A 56 -12.96 3.25 -3.55
N GLY A 57 -11.92 2.66 -2.98
CA GLY A 57 -10.92 1.88 -3.71
C GLY A 57 -9.71 2.66 -4.21
N TYR A 58 -9.65 3.99 -4.00
CA TYR A 58 -8.46 4.78 -4.33
C TYR A 58 -7.20 4.25 -3.61
N ALA A 59 -7.30 3.93 -2.32
CA ALA A 59 -6.17 3.39 -1.56
C ALA A 59 -5.72 2.02 -2.11
N GLN A 60 -6.67 1.16 -2.47
CA GLN A 60 -6.36 -0.13 -3.10
C GLN A 60 -5.65 0.06 -4.44
N TYR A 61 -6.11 1.00 -5.27
CA TYR A 61 -5.46 1.30 -6.54
C TYR A 61 -4.01 1.77 -6.35
N VAL A 62 -3.75 2.64 -5.35
CA VAL A 62 -2.38 3.07 -5.02
C VAL A 62 -1.52 1.89 -4.56
N GLU A 63 -2.05 1.02 -3.70
CA GLU A 63 -1.36 -0.19 -3.25
C GLU A 63 -0.99 -1.12 -4.41
N ASP A 64 -1.91 -1.32 -5.35
CA ASP A 64 -1.68 -2.14 -6.54
C ASP A 64 -0.57 -1.53 -7.42
N GLN A 65 -0.52 -0.20 -7.56
CA GLN A 65 0.57 0.48 -8.27
C GLN A 65 1.90 0.35 -7.54
N ILE A 66 1.90 0.39 -6.20
CA ILE A 66 3.12 0.17 -5.42
C ILE A 66 3.68 -1.23 -5.67
N LYS A 67 2.84 -2.26 -5.61
CA LYS A 67 3.22 -3.65 -5.87
C LYS A 67 3.72 -3.82 -7.31
N ALA A 68 2.99 -3.30 -8.30
CA ALA A 68 3.34 -3.45 -9.71
C ALA A 68 4.63 -2.71 -10.12
N VAL A 69 4.79 -1.46 -9.67
CA VAL A 69 5.91 -0.61 -10.09
C VAL A 69 7.10 -0.77 -9.16
N TYR A 70 6.94 -0.46 -7.88
CA TYR A 70 8.07 -0.50 -6.94
C TYR A 70 8.45 -1.93 -6.59
N GLY A 71 7.47 -2.81 -6.38
CA GLY A 71 7.71 -4.23 -6.14
C GLY A 71 8.23 -4.93 -7.40
N LEU A 72 7.38 -5.17 -8.37
CA LEU A 72 7.71 -6.06 -9.48
C LEU A 72 8.68 -5.43 -10.51
N ALA A 73 8.43 -4.21 -10.96
CA ALA A 73 9.24 -3.61 -12.03
C ALA A 73 10.60 -3.10 -11.54
N LEU A 74 10.64 -2.49 -10.35
CA LEU A 74 11.86 -1.94 -9.75
C LEU A 74 12.53 -2.89 -8.75
N GLN A 75 11.92 -4.04 -8.47
CA GLN A 75 12.45 -5.07 -7.58
C GLN A 75 12.76 -4.56 -6.17
N HIS A 76 12.01 -3.59 -5.66
CA HIS A 76 12.15 -3.21 -4.25
C HIS A 76 11.68 -4.36 -3.35
N VAL A 77 12.59 -4.78 -2.47
CA VAL A 77 12.40 -5.92 -1.58
C VAL A 77 11.14 -5.77 -0.72
N ARG A 78 10.91 -4.58 -0.16
CA ARG A 78 9.85 -4.38 0.82
C ARG A 78 8.43 -4.56 0.23
N PRO A 79 8.02 -3.89 -0.86
CA PRO A 79 6.73 -4.15 -1.50
C PRO A 79 6.54 -5.61 -1.94
N MET A 80 7.59 -6.26 -2.45
CA MET A 80 7.50 -7.68 -2.84
C MET A 80 7.32 -8.61 -1.62
N GLN A 81 7.95 -8.30 -0.47
CA GLN A 81 7.75 -9.06 0.76
C GLN A 81 6.33 -8.92 1.31
N GLU A 82 5.73 -7.74 1.20
CA GLU A 82 4.33 -7.50 1.59
C GLU A 82 3.37 -8.27 0.68
N GLU A 83 3.59 -8.20 -0.65
CA GLU A 83 2.84 -9.02 -1.62
C GLU A 83 2.99 -10.52 -1.33
N LEU A 84 4.21 -11.00 -1.05
CA LEU A 84 4.45 -12.39 -0.70
C LEU A 84 3.65 -12.82 0.53
N ALA A 85 3.65 -12.02 1.59
CA ALA A 85 2.91 -12.33 2.81
C ALA A 85 1.39 -12.40 2.56
N GLU A 86 0.85 -11.53 1.71
CA GLU A 86 -0.56 -11.56 1.33
C GLU A 86 -0.93 -12.79 0.50
N VAL A 87 -0.11 -13.14 -0.49
CA VAL A 87 -0.33 -14.32 -1.34
C VAL A 87 -0.22 -15.60 -0.51
N GLU A 88 0.74 -15.68 0.43
CA GLU A 88 0.84 -16.79 1.39
C GLU A 88 -0.42 -16.88 2.29
N ALA A 89 -0.87 -15.77 2.86
CA ALA A 89 -2.09 -15.75 3.67
C ALA A 89 -3.36 -16.08 2.86
N ARG A 90 -3.40 -15.72 1.58
CA ARG A 90 -4.48 -16.10 0.66
C ARG A 90 -4.43 -17.59 0.34
N LEU A 91 -3.26 -18.14 0.05
CA LEU A 91 -3.07 -19.56 -0.21
C LEU A 91 -3.53 -20.41 0.98
N GLU A 92 -3.19 -20.03 2.20
CA GLU A 92 -3.64 -20.75 3.40
C GLU A 92 -5.17 -20.77 3.55
N ARG A 93 -5.86 -19.68 3.20
CA ARG A 93 -7.33 -19.65 3.18
C ARG A 93 -7.90 -20.55 2.08
N ILE A 94 -7.29 -20.57 0.89
CA ILE A 94 -7.71 -21.42 -0.22
C ILE A 94 -7.48 -22.90 0.13
N LYS A 95 -6.35 -23.26 0.74
CA LYS A 95 -6.06 -24.62 1.21
C LYS A 95 -7.07 -25.10 2.25
N LYS A 96 -7.49 -24.22 3.18
CA LYS A 96 -8.56 -24.52 4.13
C LYS A 96 -9.91 -24.78 3.43
N ALA A 97 -10.27 -23.96 2.43
CA ALA A 97 -11.47 -24.18 1.63
C ALA A 97 -11.38 -25.47 0.79
N TYR A 98 -10.21 -25.79 0.24
CA TYR A 98 -10.01 -27.03 -0.50
C TYR A 98 -10.19 -28.29 0.37
N ALA A 99 -9.93 -28.18 1.68
CA ALA A 99 -10.07 -29.29 2.62
C ALA A 99 -11.50 -29.45 3.19
N SER A 100 -12.44 -28.54 2.88
CA SER A 100 -13.84 -28.66 3.31
C SER A 100 -14.66 -29.44 2.30
N ASP A 101 -15.62 -30.24 2.77
CA ASP A 101 -16.58 -30.98 1.93
C ASP A 101 -17.73 -30.11 1.37
N ASP A 102 -17.60 -28.79 1.46
CA ASP A 102 -18.65 -27.82 1.08
C ASP A 102 -18.74 -27.58 -0.43
N PHE A 103 -17.86 -28.21 -1.22
CA PHE A 103 -17.72 -27.96 -2.65
C PHE A 103 -18.00 -29.21 -3.49
N THR A 104 -18.51 -29.00 -4.70
CA THR A 104 -18.62 -30.05 -5.71
C THR A 104 -17.23 -30.44 -6.25
N GLU A 105 -17.14 -31.60 -6.91
CA GLU A 105 -15.90 -32.06 -7.56
C GLU A 105 -15.33 -31.04 -8.56
N GLU A 106 -16.20 -30.38 -9.33
CA GLU A 106 -15.77 -29.35 -10.30
C GLU A 106 -15.23 -28.11 -9.58
N GLU A 107 -15.85 -27.71 -8.47
CA GLU A 107 -15.39 -26.60 -7.65
C GLU A 107 -14.06 -26.93 -6.95
N HIS A 108 -13.91 -28.14 -6.40
CA HIS A 108 -12.63 -28.62 -5.87
C HIS A 108 -11.53 -28.57 -6.93
N LEU A 109 -11.80 -29.02 -8.16
CA LEU A 109 -10.83 -28.94 -9.26
C LEU A 109 -10.39 -27.48 -9.52
N ARG A 110 -11.35 -26.53 -9.56
CA ARG A 110 -11.05 -25.09 -9.74
C ARG A 110 -10.24 -24.51 -8.58
N ILE A 111 -10.57 -24.89 -7.35
CA ILE A 111 -9.81 -24.49 -6.16
C ILE A 111 -8.39 -25.08 -6.23
N GLY A 112 -8.23 -26.32 -6.70
CA GLY A 112 -6.95 -26.96 -6.94
C GLY A 112 -6.06 -26.17 -7.92
N PHE A 113 -6.63 -25.71 -9.04
CA PHE A 113 -5.89 -24.83 -9.97
C PHE A 113 -5.49 -23.50 -9.33
N ALA A 114 -6.37 -22.92 -8.49
CA ALA A 114 -6.03 -21.70 -7.76
C ALA A 114 -4.86 -21.92 -6.79
N ILE A 115 -4.81 -23.06 -6.09
CA ILE A 115 -3.68 -23.44 -5.22
C ILE A 115 -2.39 -23.49 -6.03
N GLU A 116 -2.38 -24.22 -7.15
CA GLU A 116 -1.20 -24.37 -8.00
C GLU A 116 -0.69 -23.00 -8.50
N HIS A 117 -1.61 -22.11 -8.90
CA HIS A 117 -1.27 -20.76 -9.33
C HIS A 117 -0.58 -19.96 -8.22
N HIS A 118 -1.17 -19.93 -7.02
CA HIS A 118 -0.60 -19.18 -5.89
C HIS A 118 0.76 -19.76 -5.45
N GLU A 119 0.95 -21.08 -5.51
CA GLU A 119 2.25 -21.71 -5.21
C GLU A 119 3.34 -21.29 -6.23
N LYS A 120 2.99 -21.20 -7.52
CA LYS A 120 3.89 -20.68 -8.56
C LYS A 120 4.22 -19.21 -8.34
N ASP A 121 3.23 -18.40 -7.96
CA ASP A 121 3.43 -16.97 -7.68
C ASP A 121 4.34 -16.76 -6.46
N ILE A 122 4.13 -17.51 -5.38
CA ILE A 122 4.99 -17.49 -4.19
C ILE A 122 6.43 -17.87 -4.55
N ALA A 123 6.62 -18.93 -5.34
CA ALA A 123 7.95 -19.34 -5.78
C ALA A 123 8.63 -18.26 -6.62
N ARG A 124 7.88 -17.60 -7.51
CA ARG A 124 8.36 -16.47 -8.31
C ARG A 124 8.75 -15.28 -7.43
N LEU A 125 7.91 -14.87 -6.48
CA LEU A 125 8.17 -13.76 -5.57
C LEU A 125 9.42 -14.02 -4.71
N LYS A 126 9.53 -15.21 -4.10
CA LYS A 126 10.70 -15.61 -3.31
C LYS A 126 12.00 -15.50 -4.11
N ARG A 127 11.97 -15.93 -5.38
CA ARG A 127 13.13 -15.82 -6.27
C ARG A 127 13.48 -14.36 -6.58
N LEU A 128 12.50 -13.52 -6.93
CA LEU A 128 12.74 -12.10 -7.25
C LEU A 128 13.26 -11.32 -6.03
N ILE A 129 12.72 -11.60 -4.84
CA ILE A 129 13.20 -11.02 -3.58
C ILE A 129 14.66 -11.41 -3.35
N HIS A 130 15.00 -12.68 -3.49
CA HIS A 130 16.37 -13.15 -3.34
C HIS A 130 17.33 -12.48 -4.34
N GLU A 131 16.95 -12.41 -5.62
CA GLU A 131 17.71 -11.72 -6.67
C GLU A 131 17.94 -10.24 -6.30
N ALA A 132 16.89 -9.54 -5.84
CA ALA A 132 16.97 -8.15 -5.43
C ALA A 132 17.92 -7.94 -4.22
N GLU A 133 17.80 -8.76 -3.18
CA GLU A 133 18.66 -8.71 -2.00
C GLU A 133 20.14 -8.90 -2.36
N VAL A 134 20.45 -9.86 -3.24
CA VAL A 134 21.81 -10.12 -3.73
C VAL A 134 22.36 -8.93 -4.54
N ASN A 135 21.56 -8.39 -5.45
CA ASN A 135 21.97 -7.29 -6.32
C ASN A 135 22.20 -5.98 -5.54
N HIS A 136 21.34 -5.65 -4.58
CA HIS A 136 21.49 -4.46 -3.73
C HIS A 136 22.66 -4.59 -2.74
N THR A 137 22.98 -5.81 -2.29
CA THR A 137 24.17 -6.06 -1.46
C THR A 137 25.46 -5.89 -2.27
N SER A 138 25.44 -6.29 -3.55
CA SER A 138 26.60 -6.22 -4.46
C SER A 138 26.95 -4.79 -4.88
N GLN A 139 25.97 -3.88 -4.97
CA GLN A 139 26.18 -2.45 -5.25
C GLN A 139 26.77 -1.66 -4.06
N SER A 140 26.79 -2.25 -2.86
CA SER A 140 27.31 -1.58 -1.65
C SER A 140 28.80 -1.86 -1.38
N ILE A 141 29.48 -2.62 -2.26
CA ILE A 141 30.91 -2.94 -2.14
C ILE A 141 31.68 -2.32 -3.33
N GLU A 142 31.64 -1.01 -3.45
CA GLU A 142 32.69 -0.25 -4.14
C GLU A 142 33.04 0.95 -3.26
N VAL A 143 34.11 0.81 -2.47
CA VAL A 143 34.82 1.90 -1.79
C VAL A 143 36.31 1.75 -2.10
#